data_AF-A0A519LJ23-F1
#
_entry.id   AF-A0A519LJ23-F1
#
_cell.length_a   1.000
_cell.length_b   1.000
_cell.length_c   1.000
_cell.angle_alpha   90.00
_cell.angle_beta   90.00
_cell.angle_gamma   90.00
#
_symmetry.space_group_name_H-M   'P 1'
#
loop_
_entity.id
_entity.type
_entity.pdbx_description
1 polymer ?
#
loop_
_entity_poly.entity_id
_entity_poly.type
_entity_poly.pdbx_seq_one_letter_code
_entity_poly.pdbx_strand_id
1 'polypeptide(L)'
;MNIIELFEELKIDKNNILLASPEDIIRIEKQINVEKRINPDIDVNVANNLILALKDYRQELYFIASNRILYTLFSKKNYSRHHFPPLQREYDAEKIQSFINQFLNDDLVLYFDQNLSQNKFDMINDIFDFKNCFPEDALFQLNKKLNIKLDSVLVNLSQNNSENNSAISYVEYRSFYVLLSYFSSIEMDDKIRSLVNIVSERYNANKLSDFYTTCISSMQGYVAFDPGLTSILVRNREAAVSNSIERSSSGSSSGMSGKSIFFIVIAVLKVLFLFAKCSSH
;
A
#
# COMPACT_ATOMS: atom_id res chain seq x y z
N MET A 1 -7.73 14.90 -16.92
CA MET A 1 -9.00 14.51 -16.26
C MET A 1 -9.53 13.26 -16.97
N ASN A 2 -10.10 12.29 -16.26
CA ASN A 2 -10.73 11.10 -16.86
C ASN A 2 -12.26 11.15 -16.86
N ILE A 3 -12.91 10.12 -17.42
CA ILE A 3 -14.38 10.08 -17.55
C ILE A 3 -15.12 10.05 -16.20
N ILE A 4 -14.53 9.49 -15.14
CA ILE A 4 -15.14 9.44 -13.80
C ILE A 4 -15.01 10.79 -13.09
N GLU A 5 -13.87 11.47 -13.26
CA GLU A 5 -13.70 12.85 -12.80
C GLU A 5 -14.72 13.79 -13.46
N LEU A 6 -14.90 13.69 -14.79
CA LEU A 6 -15.90 14.48 -15.51
C LEU A 6 -17.32 14.11 -15.08
N PHE A 7 -17.61 12.82 -14.91
CA PHE A 7 -18.92 12.36 -14.44
C PHE A 7 -19.30 13.00 -13.09
N GLU A 8 -18.33 13.09 -12.17
CA GLU A 8 -18.51 13.74 -10.86
C GLU A 8 -18.65 15.26 -10.99
N GLU A 9 -17.83 15.90 -11.83
CA GLU A 9 -17.85 17.35 -12.03
C GLU A 9 -19.22 17.83 -12.55
N LEU A 10 -19.82 17.06 -13.45
CA LEU A 10 -21.15 17.32 -14.01
C LEU A 10 -22.29 17.00 -13.03
N LYS A 11 -21.98 16.37 -11.89
CA LYS A 11 -22.94 15.92 -10.87
C LYS A 11 -24.03 15.03 -11.45
N ILE A 12 -23.65 14.11 -12.36
CA ILE A 12 -24.58 13.16 -12.94
C ILE A 12 -25.07 12.20 -11.83
N ASP A 13 -26.38 12.00 -11.76
CA ASP A 13 -26.99 11.15 -10.75
C ASP A 13 -26.66 9.67 -11.00
N LYS A 14 -25.84 9.11 -10.10
CA LYS A 14 -25.40 7.71 -10.10
C LYS A 14 -26.57 6.73 -10.10
N ASN A 15 -27.68 7.08 -9.44
CA ASN A 15 -28.82 6.18 -9.28
C ASN A 15 -29.60 6.00 -10.59
N ASN A 16 -29.47 6.94 -11.51
CA ASN A 16 -30.24 6.97 -12.76
C ASN A 16 -29.42 6.56 -14.00
N ILE A 17 -28.14 6.21 -13.85
CA ILE A 17 -27.27 5.80 -14.98
C ILE A 17 -27.91 4.66 -15.78
N LEU A 18 -28.45 3.65 -15.09
CA LEU A 18 -29.05 2.47 -15.73
C LEU A 18 -30.35 2.77 -16.47
N LEU A 19 -31.05 3.84 -16.07
CA LEU A 19 -32.36 4.23 -16.60
C LEU A 19 -32.30 5.45 -17.52
N ALA A 20 -31.09 5.98 -17.78
CA ALA A 20 -30.90 7.19 -18.56
C ALA A 20 -31.54 7.06 -19.95
N SER A 21 -32.44 8.00 -20.27
CA SER A 21 -33.08 8.05 -21.58
C SER A 21 -32.15 8.69 -22.63
N PRO A 22 -32.42 8.53 -23.94
CA PRO A 22 -31.70 9.26 -24.97
C PRO A 22 -31.74 10.78 -24.77
N GLU A 23 -32.86 11.33 -24.29
CA GLU A 23 -33.00 12.75 -23.96
C GLU A 23 -32.12 13.18 -22.79
N ASP A 24 -31.96 12.34 -21.76
CA ASP A 24 -31.04 12.58 -20.65
C ASP A 24 -29.59 12.64 -21.15
N ILE A 25 -29.21 11.70 -22.03
CA ILE A 25 -27.88 11.68 -22.63
C ILE A 25 -27.63 12.94 -23.47
N ILE A 26 -28.62 13.39 -24.26
CA ILE A 26 -28.53 14.64 -25.03
C ILE A 26 -28.37 15.85 -24.09
N ARG A 27 -29.05 15.86 -22.94
CA ARG A 27 -28.90 16.93 -21.94
C ARG A 27 -27.48 16.94 -21.36
N ILE A 28 -26.95 15.78 -21.00
CA ILE A 28 -25.57 15.63 -20.51
C ILE A 28 -24.57 16.09 -21.58
N GLU A 29 -24.77 15.70 -22.85
CA GLU A 29 -23.92 16.13 -23.97
C GLU A 29 -23.92 17.65 -24.15
N LYS A 30 -25.07 18.30 -24.02
CA LYS A 30 -25.17 19.78 -24.02
C LYS A 30 -24.43 20.39 -22.83
N GLN A 31 -24.55 19.81 -21.64
CA GLN A 31 -23.86 20.28 -20.44
C GLN A 31 -22.34 20.18 -20.59
N ILE A 32 -21.83 19.05 -21.10
CA ILE A 32 -20.41 18.85 -21.40
C ILE A 32 -19.89 19.91 -22.38
N ASN A 33 -20.66 20.21 -23.43
CA ASN A 33 -20.27 21.20 -24.43
C ASN A 33 -20.20 22.63 -23.88
N VAL A 34 -21.01 22.96 -22.87
CA VAL A 34 -20.90 24.23 -22.14
C VAL A 34 -19.64 24.21 -21.28
N GLU A 35 -19.45 23.14 -20.51
CA GLU A 35 -18.37 23.09 -19.52
C GLU A 35 -16.98 23.00 -20.13
N LYS A 36 -16.86 22.35 -21.27
CA LYS A 36 -15.64 22.35 -22.09
C LYS A 36 -15.19 23.74 -22.54
N ARG A 37 -16.10 24.73 -22.62
CA ARG A 37 -15.73 26.11 -22.96
C ARG A 37 -15.13 26.87 -21.77
N ILE A 38 -15.40 26.40 -20.56
CA ILE A 38 -15.06 27.06 -19.30
C ILE A 38 -13.84 26.37 -18.67
N ASN A 39 -13.79 25.04 -18.74
CA ASN A 39 -12.76 24.22 -18.15
C ASN A 39 -11.86 23.58 -19.24
N PRO A 40 -10.59 24.02 -19.37
CA PRO A 40 -9.66 23.51 -20.37
C PRO A 40 -9.23 22.05 -20.14
N ASP A 41 -9.44 21.51 -18.93
CA ASP A 41 -9.10 20.11 -18.61
C ASP A 41 -10.08 19.11 -19.24
N ILE A 42 -11.22 19.58 -19.74
CA ILE A 42 -12.21 18.78 -20.46
C ILE A 42 -11.83 18.72 -21.93
N ASP A 43 -10.96 17.77 -22.28
CA ASP A 43 -10.64 17.54 -23.68
C ASP A 43 -11.80 16.88 -24.45
N VAL A 44 -11.71 16.93 -25.78
CA VAL A 44 -12.75 16.39 -26.69
C VAL A 44 -12.92 14.88 -26.52
N ASN A 45 -11.84 14.16 -26.24
CA ASN A 45 -11.85 12.70 -26.12
C ASN A 45 -12.53 12.28 -24.82
N VAL A 46 -12.23 12.92 -23.68
CA VAL A 46 -12.87 12.64 -22.39
C VAL A 46 -14.37 12.90 -22.46
N ALA A 47 -14.76 14.02 -23.08
CA ALA A 47 -16.16 14.34 -23.34
C ALA A 47 -16.86 13.24 -24.16
N ASN A 48 -16.29 12.86 -25.31
CA ASN A 48 -16.86 11.84 -26.18
C ASN A 48 -16.88 10.46 -25.51
N ASN A 49 -15.84 10.11 -24.76
CA ASN A 49 -15.71 8.85 -24.06
C ASN A 49 -16.75 8.72 -22.94
N LEU A 50 -17.04 9.80 -22.20
CA LEU A 50 -18.11 9.77 -21.20
C LEU A 50 -19.48 9.58 -21.86
N ILE A 51 -19.75 10.25 -22.98
CA ILE A 51 -21.00 10.05 -23.73
C ILE A 51 -21.10 8.61 -24.27
N LEU A 52 -20.00 8.06 -24.77
CA LEU A 52 -19.95 6.67 -25.22
C LEU A 52 -20.23 5.71 -24.06
N ALA A 53 -19.60 5.93 -22.90
CA ALA A 53 -19.84 5.14 -21.69
C ALA A 53 -21.31 5.19 -21.24
N LEU A 54 -21.95 6.37 -21.28
CA LEU A 54 -23.36 6.54 -20.93
C LEU A 54 -24.33 5.92 -21.96
N LYS A 55 -23.93 5.74 -23.22
CA LYS A 55 -24.76 5.11 -24.25
C LYS A 55 -24.64 3.59 -24.20
N ASP A 56 -23.40 3.10 -24.23
CA ASP A 56 -23.08 1.72 -24.60
C ASP A 56 -22.51 0.89 -23.43
N TYR A 57 -22.03 1.53 -22.35
CA TYR A 57 -21.38 0.88 -21.20
C TYR A 57 -22.00 1.27 -19.85
N ARG A 58 -23.32 1.40 -19.80
CA ARG A 58 -24.04 1.90 -18.62
C ARG A 58 -23.87 1.02 -17.39
N GLN A 59 -23.81 -0.30 -17.58
CA GLN A 59 -23.68 -1.25 -16.48
C GLN A 59 -22.29 -1.15 -15.85
N GLU A 60 -21.26 -1.09 -16.70
CA GLU A 60 -19.86 -0.98 -16.31
C GLU A 60 -19.59 0.36 -15.63
N LEU A 61 -20.09 1.46 -16.22
CA LEU A 61 -20.02 2.79 -15.62
C LEU A 61 -20.72 2.84 -14.26
N TYR A 62 -21.92 2.26 -14.16
CA TYR A 62 -22.66 2.18 -12.89
C TYR A 62 -21.89 1.38 -11.83
N PHE A 63 -21.27 0.26 -12.21
CA PHE A 63 -20.46 -0.55 -11.31
C PHE A 63 -19.30 0.27 -10.72
N ILE A 64 -18.54 0.98 -11.57
CA ILE A 64 -17.46 1.86 -11.10
C ILE A 64 -18.00 2.98 -10.22
N ALA A 65 -19.09 3.64 -10.63
CA ALA A 65 -19.68 4.77 -9.92
C ALA A 65 -20.26 4.40 -8.54
N SER A 66 -20.73 3.16 -8.40
CA SER A 66 -21.38 2.64 -7.19
C SER A 66 -20.38 1.96 -6.24
N ASN A 67 -19.16 1.70 -6.69
CA ASN A 67 -18.11 1.07 -5.89
C ASN A 67 -17.20 2.12 -5.26
N ARG A 68 -17.20 2.23 -3.93
CA ARG A 68 -16.37 3.22 -3.22
C ARG A 68 -14.90 3.19 -3.62
N ILE A 69 -14.30 2.00 -3.68
CA ILE A 69 -12.85 1.84 -3.88
C ILE A 69 -12.47 2.29 -5.29
N LEU A 70 -13.16 1.75 -6.30
CA LEU A 70 -12.91 2.10 -7.71
C LEU A 70 -13.28 3.55 -7.99
N TYR A 71 -14.40 4.02 -7.45
CA TYR A 71 -14.80 5.40 -7.60
C TYR A 71 -13.81 6.38 -6.98
N THR A 72 -13.32 6.12 -5.76
CA THR A 72 -12.31 6.97 -5.12
C THR A 72 -10.99 6.96 -5.88
N LEU A 73 -10.59 5.82 -6.45
CA LEU A 73 -9.41 5.73 -7.31
C LEU A 73 -9.55 6.61 -8.55
N PHE A 74 -10.64 6.46 -9.32
CA PHE A 74 -10.77 7.15 -10.60
C PHE A 74 -11.23 8.61 -10.47
N SER A 75 -12.03 8.95 -9.45
CA SER A 75 -12.44 10.35 -9.18
C SER A 75 -11.35 11.18 -8.47
N LYS A 76 -10.30 10.53 -7.97
CA LYS A 76 -9.22 11.14 -7.17
C LYS A 76 -9.74 11.86 -5.91
N LYS A 77 -10.94 11.49 -5.43
CA LYS A 77 -11.61 12.06 -4.26
C LYS A 77 -12.00 10.96 -3.28
N ASN A 78 -11.75 11.19 -1.99
CA ASN A 78 -12.08 10.23 -0.94
C ASN A 78 -13.49 10.47 -0.42
N TYR A 79 -14.35 9.45 -0.52
CA TYR A 79 -15.73 9.53 -0.05
C TYR A 79 -15.98 8.54 1.10
N SER A 80 -16.88 8.93 2.01
CA SER A 80 -17.34 8.03 3.07
C SER A 80 -18.24 6.92 2.51
N ARG A 81 -18.22 5.75 3.15
CA ARG A 81 -19.03 4.57 2.79
C ARG A 81 -20.53 4.86 2.68
N HIS A 82 -21.04 5.84 3.43
CA HIS A 82 -22.45 6.23 3.40
C HIS A 82 -22.91 6.84 2.07
N HIS A 83 -21.99 7.21 1.17
CA HIS A 83 -22.32 7.74 -0.16
C HIS A 83 -22.51 6.64 -1.21
N PHE A 84 -22.35 5.37 -0.85
CA PHE A 84 -22.40 4.26 -1.79
C PHE A 84 -23.42 3.21 -1.36
N PRO A 85 -24.11 2.59 -2.33
CA PRO A 85 -24.97 1.46 -2.04
C PRO A 85 -24.14 0.25 -1.55
N PRO A 86 -24.78 -0.78 -0.98
CA PRO A 86 -24.13 -2.05 -0.72
C PRO A 86 -23.50 -2.61 -2.00
N LEU A 87 -22.30 -3.17 -1.89
CA LEU A 87 -21.56 -3.74 -3.01
C LEU A 87 -22.41 -4.81 -3.72
N GLN A 88 -22.62 -4.63 -5.03
CA GLN A 88 -23.17 -5.66 -5.89
C GLN A 88 -22.14 -6.78 -6.02
N ARG A 89 -22.51 -8.00 -5.62
CA ARG A 89 -21.60 -9.16 -5.64
C ARG A 89 -21.52 -9.84 -7.00
N GLU A 90 -22.52 -9.64 -7.85
CA GLU A 90 -22.55 -10.21 -9.19
C GLU A 90 -22.20 -9.13 -10.21
N TYR A 91 -21.07 -9.31 -10.89
CA TYR A 91 -20.63 -8.47 -12.00
C TYR A 91 -19.82 -9.33 -12.99
N ASP A 92 -19.83 -8.91 -14.25
CA ASP A 92 -19.06 -9.55 -15.31
C ASP A 92 -17.66 -8.92 -15.35
N ALA A 93 -16.68 -9.61 -14.76
CA ALA A 93 -15.32 -9.10 -14.60
C ALA A 93 -14.66 -8.77 -15.95
N GLU A 94 -14.93 -9.55 -17.01
CA GLU A 94 -14.35 -9.33 -18.34
C GLU A 94 -14.88 -8.04 -18.96
N LYS A 95 -16.18 -7.74 -18.80
CA LYS A 95 -16.76 -6.48 -19.27
C LYS A 95 -16.22 -5.28 -18.51
N ILE A 96 -16.11 -5.37 -17.18
CA ILE A 96 -15.50 -4.30 -16.37
C ILE A 96 -14.03 -4.10 -16.78
N GLN A 97 -13.31 -5.18 -17.04
CA GLN A 97 -11.93 -5.13 -17.50
C GLN A 97 -11.81 -4.43 -18.85
N SER A 98 -12.68 -4.77 -19.82
CA SER A 98 -12.71 -4.09 -21.11
C SER A 98 -13.03 -2.60 -20.97
N PHE A 99 -13.96 -2.25 -20.08
CA PHE A 99 -14.30 -0.86 -19.79
C PHE A 99 -13.13 -0.07 -19.19
N ILE A 100 -12.47 -0.64 -18.17
CA ILE A 100 -11.30 0.00 -17.56
C ILE A 100 -10.18 0.13 -18.60
N ASN A 101 -9.93 -0.93 -19.39
CA ASN A 101 -8.93 -0.90 -20.45
C ASN A 101 -9.18 0.23 -21.46
N GLN A 102 -10.45 0.43 -21.86
CA GLN A 102 -10.81 1.41 -22.87
C GLN A 102 -10.79 2.85 -22.35
N PHE A 103 -11.24 3.09 -21.11
CA PHE A 103 -11.53 4.45 -20.64
C PHE A 103 -10.65 4.94 -19.49
N LEU A 104 -10.00 4.03 -18.76
CA LEU A 104 -9.41 4.33 -17.44
C LEU A 104 -8.03 3.68 -17.22
N ASN A 105 -7.47 3.02 -18.23
CA ASN A 105 -6.22 2.27 -18.11
C ASN A 105 -5.05 3.17 -17.71
N ASP A 106 -4.93 4.33 -18.35
CA ASP A 106 -3.83 5.27 -18.09
C ASP A 106 -3.85 5.77 -16.64
N ASP A 107 -5.04 6.06 -16.09
CA ASP A 107 -5.18 6.45 -14.68
C ASP A 107 -4.84 5.29 -13.73
N LEU A 108 -5.19 4.05 -14.08
CA LEU A 108 -4.85 2.88 -13.27
C LEU A 108 -3.32 2.63 -13.27
N VAL A 109 -2.68 2.70 -14.43
CA VAL A 109 -1.22 2.55 -14.55
C VAL A 109 -0.51 3.68 -13.81
N LEU A 110 -0.99 4.93 -13.96
CA LEU A 110 -0.45 6.07 -13.23
C LEU A 110 -0.60 5.89 -11.71
N TYR A 111 -1.75 5.38 -11.26
CA TYR A 111 -1.99 5.07 -9.84
C TYR A 111 -0.97 4.05 -9.32
N PHE A 112 -0.72 2.96 -10.05
CA PHE A 112 0.30 1.99 -9.68
C PHE A 112 1.68 2.62 -9.59
N ASP A 113 2.06 3.43 -10.58
CA ASP A 113 3.40 4.03 -10.66
C ASP A 113 3.67 5.03 -9.53
N GLN A 114 2.68 5.88 -9.24
CA GLN A 114 2.78 6.85 -8.15
C GLN A 114 2.90 6.14 -6.80
N ASN A 115 2.08 5.12 -6.54
CA ASN A 115 2.12 4.42 -5.25
C ASN A 115 3.35 3.52 -5.11
N LEU A 116 3.82 2.88 -6.18
CA LEU A 116 5.08 2.11 -6.16
C LEU A 116 6.31 2.99 -5.93
N SER A 117 6.38 4.16 -6.57
CA SER A 117 7.52 5.08 -6.39
C SER A 117 7.57 5.65 -4.97
N GLN A 118 6.40 5.84 -4.35
CA GLN A 118 6.27 6.32 -2.96
C GLN A 118 6.29 5.19 -1.92
N ASN A 119 6.49 3.92 -2.33
CA ASN A 119 6.43 2.74 -1.46
C ASN A 119 5.12 2.59 -0.66
N LYS A 120 4.00 3.08 -1.22
CA LYS A 120 2.64 2.98 -0.67
C LYS A 120 1.93 1.72 -1.17
N PHE A 121 2.47 0.55 -0.81
CA PHE A 121 1.94 -0.74 -1.29
C PHE A 121 0.57 -1.08 -0.70
N ASP A 122 0.27 -0.57 0.49
CA ASP A 122 -1.04 -0.64 1.15
C ASP A 122 -2.16 -0.06 0.27
N MET A 123 -1.93 1.13 -0.31
CA MET A 123 -2.88 1.76 -1.23
C MET A 123 -3.18 0.86 -2.45
N ILE A 124 -2.14 0.21 -2.99
CA ILE A 124 -2.31 -0.74 -4.09
C ILE A 124 -3.07 -1.99 -3.61
N ASN A 125 -2.72 -2.54 -2.45
CA ASN A 125 -3.41 -3.72 -1.89
C ASN A 125 -4.91 -3.47 -1.68
N ASP A 126 -5.30 -2.25 -1.28
CA ASP A 126 -6.70 -1.90 -1.02
C ASP A 126 -7.61 -2.02 -2.26
N ILE A 127 -7.04 -1.90 -3.47
CA ILE A 127 -7.81 -2.01 -4.72
C ILE A 127 -7.79 -3.42 -5.31
N PHE A 128 -6.96 -4.32 -4.78
CA PHE A 128 -6.74 -5.66 -5.34
C PHE A 128 -7.88 -6.65 -5.07
N ASP A 129 -8.85 -6.29 -4.23
CA ASP A 129 -10.15 -6.97 -4.16
C ASP A 129 -10.86 -7.00 -5.52
N PHE A 130 -10.53 -6.04 -6.41
CA PHE A 130 -11.04 -5.95 -7.79
C PHE A 130 -9.98 -6.33 -8.84
N LYS A 131 -8.94 -7.09 -8.46
CA LYS A 131 -7.86 -7.50 -9.38
C LYS A 131 -8.39 -8.15 -10.66
N ASN A 132 -9.47 -8.93 -10.56
CA ASN A 132 -10.10 -9.58 -11.71
C ASN A 132 -10.72 -8.60 -12.73
N CYS A 133 -10.98 -7.35 -12.32
CA CYS A 133 -11.45 -6.29 -13.20
C CYS A 133 -10.31 -5.51 -13.86
N PHE A 134 -9.04 -5.72 -13.50
CA PHE A 134 -7.96 -4.89 -14.02
C PHE A 134 -7.38 -5.45 -15.32
N PRO A 135 -7.02 -4.59 -16.29
CA PRO A 135 -6.41 -5.02 -17.55
C PRO A 135 -5.13 -5.83 -17.31
N GLU A 136 -4.98 -6.93 -18.04
CA GLU A 136 -3.83 -7.84 -17.89
C GLU A 136 -2.49 -7.14 -18.13
N ASP A 137 -2.41 -6.24 -19.11
CA ASP A 137 -1.18 -5.48 -19.38
C ASP A 137 -0.81 -4.58 -18.20
N ALA A 138 -1.78 -3.87 -17.60
CA ALA A 138 -1.53 -3.06 -16.40
C ALA A 138 -1.02 -3.91 -15.22
N LEU A 139 -1.62 -5.09 -15.00
CA LEU A 139 -1.17 -6.04 -13.99
C LEU A 139 0.22 -6.61 -14.29
N PHE A 140 0.52 -6.88 -15.57
CA PHE A 140 1.83 -7.35 -16.01
C PHE A 140 2.91 -6.30 -15.77
N GLN A 141 2.65 -5.04 -16.12
CA GLN A 141 3.60 -3.94 -15.87
C GLN A 141 3.84 -3.74 -14.38
N LEU A 142 2.79 -3.82 -13.55
CA LEU A 142 2.92 -3.78 -12.09
C LEU A 142 3.79 -4.93 -11.57
N ASN A 143 3.53 -6.17 -12.00
CA ASN A 143 4.34 -7.32 -11.62
C ASN A 143 5.81 -7.17 -12.03
N LYS A 144 6.07 -6.66 -13.24
CA LYS A 144 7.43 -6.39 -13.71
C LYS A 144 8.15 -5.37 -12.82
N LYS A 145 7.48 -4.28 -12.43
CA LYS A 145 8.04 -3.25 -11.54
C LYS A 145 8.30 -3.78 -10.13
N LEU A 146 7.43 -4.64 -9.61
CA LEU A 146 7.62 -5.33 -8.33
C LEU A 146 8.82 -6.27 -8.35
N ASN A 147 8.97 -7.05 -9.43
CA ASN A 147 10.13 -7.90 -9.64
C ASN A 147 11.45 -7.09 -9.65
N ILE A 148 11.48 -5.96 -10.36
CA ILE A 148 12.65 -5.07 -10.38
C ILE A 148 13.00 -4.55 -8.98
N LYS A 149 12.00 -4.19 -8.17
CA LYS A 149 12.23 -3.81 -6.76
C LYS A 149 12.81 -4.97 -5.95
N LEU A 150 12.25 -6.17 -6.07
CA LEU A 150 12.75 -7.35 -5.37
C LEU A 150 14.20 -7.70 -5.78
N ASP A 151 14.51 -7.63 -7.08
CA ASP A 151 15.85 -7.85 -7.60
C ASP A 151 16.84 -6.80 -7.06
N SER A 152 16.39 -5.54 -6.96
CA SER A 152 17.20 -4.46 -6.36
C SER A 152 17.51 -4.73 -4.87
N VAL A 153 16.56 -5.28 -4.11
CA VAL A 153 16.78 -5.69 -2.71
C VAL A 153 17.82 -6.81 -2.64
N LEU A 154 17.68 -7.85 -3.46
CA LEU A 154 18.62 -8.98 -3.49
C LEU A 154 20.05 -8.54 -3.81
N VAL A 155 20.22 -7.66 -4.81
CA VAL A 155 21.53 -7.10 -5.16
C VAL A 155 22.10 -6.25 -4.02
N ASN A 156 21.28 -5.40 -3.41
CA ASN A 156 21.71 -4.51 -2.33
C ASN A 156 22.19 -5.30 -1.09
N LEU A 157 21.41 -6.29 -0.66
CA LEU A 157 21.72 -7.09 0.54
C LEU A 157 22.86 -8.10 0.31
N SER A 158 23.00 -8.64 -0.90
CA SER A 158 24.11 -9.56 -1.22
C SER A 158 25.46 -8.86 -1.24
N GLN A 159 25.52 -7.60 -1.70
CA GLN A 159 26.73 -6.79 -1.70
C GLN A 159 27.14 -6.26 -0.32
N ASN A 160 26.34 -6.52 0.72
CA ASN A 160 26.62 -6.10 2.10
C ASN A 160 26.74 -4.57 2.26
N ASN A 161 26.04 -3.82 1.41
CA ASN A 161 26.05 -2.36 1.37
C ASN A 161 25.10 -1.79 2.43
N SER A 162 25.43 -1.93 3.72
CA SER A 162 24.59 -1.47 4.83
C SER A 162 24.24 0.03 4.77
N GLU A 163 25.10 0.84 4.14
CA GLU A 163 24.86 2.27 3.91
C GLU A 163 23.69 2.55 2.94
N ASN A 164 23.34 1.58 2.10
CA ASN A 164 22.25 1.68 1.11
C ASN A 164 20.94 1.04 1.58
N ASN A 165 20.82 0.64 2.85
CA ASN A 165 19.58 0.06 3.38
C ASN A 165 18.40 1.05 3.31
N SER A 166 18.66 2.36 3.37
CA SER A 166 17.65 3.40 3.20
C SER A 166 16.97 3.34 1.82
N ALA A 167 17.74 3.00 0.77
CA ALA A 167 17.24 2.88 -0.60
C ALA A 167 16.30 1.68 -0.80
N ILE A 168 16.36 0.71 0.11
CA ILE A 168 15.52 -0.50 0.09
C ILE A 168 14.60 -0.62 1.31
N SER A 169 14.40 0.45 2.07
CA SER A 169 13.60 0.48 3.31
C SER A 169 12.20 -0.14 3.19
N TYR A 170 11.63 -0.17 1.98
CA TYR A 170 10.36 -0.86 1.70
C TYR A 170 10.37 -2.37 1.96
N VAL A 171 11.55 -3.01 2.06
CA VAL A 171 11.70 -4.43 2.45
C VAL A 171 11.21 -4.70 3.88
N GLU A 172 11.10 -3.67 4.70
CA GLU A 172 10.55 -3.73 6.06
C GLU A 172 9.02 -3.65 6.06
N TYR A 173 8.37 -3.38 4.92
CA TYR A 173 6.91 -3.18 4.87
C TYR A 173 6.20 -4.50 4.57
N ARG A 174 5.35 -4.97 5.50
CA ARG A 174 4.50 -6.14 5.28
C ARG A 174 3.64 -6.01 4.02
N SER A 175 3.15 -4.81 3.73
CA SER A 175 2.32 -4.52 2.55
C SER A 175 3.03 -4.78 1.22
N PHE A 176 4.36 -4.66 1.16
CA PHE A 176 5.15 -5.02 -0.02
C PHE A 176 5.01 -6.52 -0.33
N TYR A 177 5.17 -7.37 0.69
CA TYR A 177 5.06 -8.82 0.56
C TYR A 177 3.63 -9.30 0.29
N VAL A 178 2.65 -8.65 0.91
CA VAL A 178 1.23 -8.91 0.58
C VAL A 178 0.97 -8.64 -0.89
N LEU A 179 1.49 -7.53 -1.43
CA LEU A 179 1.31 -7.18 -2.83
C LEU A 179 1.97 -8.22 -3.78
N LEU A 180 3.17 -8.69 -3.44
CA LEU A 180 3.86 -9.75 -4.20
C LEU A 180 3.05 -11.06 -4.25
N SER A 181 2.27 -11.35 -3.21
CA SER A 181 1.48 -12.59 -3.11
C SER A 181 0.43 -12.72 -4.21
N TYR A 182 -0.11 -11.60 -4.68
CA TYR A 182 -1.08 -11.57 -5.79
C TYR A 182 -0.48 -11.98 -7.14
N PHE A 183 0.84 -12.04 -7.22
CA PHE A 183 1.64 -12.44 -8.38
C PHE A 183 2.56 -13.61 -8.05
N SER A 184 2.22 -14.41 -7.04
CA SER A 184 3.01 -15.59 -6.65
C SER A 184 3.18 -16.53 -7.84
N SER A 185 4.43 -16.98 -8.04
CA SER A 185 4.85 -17.91 -9.07
C SER A 185 6.06 -18.68 -8.55
N ILE A 186 6.44 -19.74 -9.27
CA ILE A 186 7.66 -20.49 -8.95
C ILE A 186 8.89 -19.57 -8.97
N GLU A 187 9.01 -18.68 -9.97
CA GLU A 187 10.14 -17.76 -10.04
C GLU A 187 10.14 -16.73 -8.89
N MET A 188 8.95 -16.24 -8.50
CA MET A 188 8.83 -15.32 -7.37
C MET A 188 9.23 -16.01 -6.06
N ASP A 189 8.79 -17.25 -5.85
CA ASP A 189 9.13 -18.04 -4.66
C ASP A 189 10.64 -18.28 -4.54
N ASP A 190 11.34 -18.52 -5.64
CA ASP A 190 12.80 -18.68 -5.63
C ASP A 190 13.52 -17.38 -5.22
N LYS A 191 13.03 -16.22 -5.68
CA LYS A 191 13.55 -14.92 -5.26
C LYS A 191 13.27 -14.66 -3.78
N ILE A 192 12.07 -14.97 -3.31
CA ILE A 192 11.71 -14.83 -1.89
C ILE A 192 12.56 -15.77 -1.02
N ARG A 193 12.79 -17.02 -1.44
CA ARG A 193 13.66 -17.95 -0.72
C ARG A 193 15.09 -17.40 -0.61
N SER A 194 15.61 -16.85 -1.70
CA SER A 194 16.93 -16.20 -1.71
C SER A 194 16.99 -15.03 -0.74
N LEU A 195 15.97 -14.17 -0.74
CA LEU A 195 15.88 -13.03 0.16
C LEU A 195 15.80 -13.46 1.63
N VAL A 196 14.97 -14.45 1.94
CA VAL A 196 14.81 -15.01 3.29
C VAL A 196 16.12 -15.59 3.79
N ASN A 197 16.86 -16.32 2.96
CA ASN A 197 18.16 -16.89 3.34
C ASN A 197 19.15 -15.78 3.71
N ILE A 198 19.28 -14.75 2.87
CA ILE A 198 20.17 -13.60 3.13
C ILE A 198 19.79 -12.91 4.43
N VAL A 199 18.50 -12.55 4.59
CA VAL A 199 18.04 -11.83 5.77
C VAL A 199 18.15 -12.67 7.04
N SER A 200 17.88 -13.98 6.97
CA SER A 200 18.00 -14.89 8.11
C SER A 200 19.45 -15.09 8.54
N GLU A 201 20.39 -15.22 7.60
CA GLU A 201 21.81 -15.29 7.88
C GLU A 201 22.29 -14.02 8.61
N ARG A 202 21.90 -12.84 8.11
CA ARG A 202 22.26 -11.55 8.71
C ARG A 202 21.62 -11.34 10.08
N TYR A 203 20.36 -11.73 10.24
CA TYR A 203 19.68 -11.73 11.53
C TYR A 203 20.40 -12.63 12.53
N ASN A 204 20.78 -13.85 12.14
CA ASN A 204 21.49 -14.77 13.03
C ASN A 204 22.88 -14.26 13.41
N ALA A 205 23.57 -13.56 12.49
CA ALA A 205 24.86 -12.93 12.76
C ALA A 205 24.73 -11.72 13.71
N ASN A 206 23.65 -10.93 13.60
CA ASN A 206 23.37 -9.83 14.50
C ASN A 206 21.88 -9.78 14.87
N LYS A 207 21.52 -10.55 15.89
CA LYS A 207 20.12 -10.65 16.32
C LYS A 207 19.58 -9.32 16.87
N LEU A 208 20.44 -8.37 17.24
CA LEU A 208 20.06 -7.06 17.78
C LEU A 208 19.72 -6.02 16.69
N SER A 209 19.85 -6.38 15.41
CA SER A 209 19.48 -5.47 14.32
C SER A 209 17.97 -5.32 14.21
N ASP A 210 17.47 -4.11 14.45
CA ASP A 210 16.06 -3.76 14.24
C ASP A 210 15.64 -3.96 12.80
N PHE A 211 16.49 -3.55 11.84
CA PHE A 211 16.25 -3.71 10.41
C PHE A 211 15.98 -5.18 10.03
N TYR A 212 16.89 -6.10 10.36
CA TYR A 212 16.72 -7.51 9.98
C TYR A 212 15.57 -8.18 10.76
N THR A 213 15.32 -7.77 12.00
CA THR A 213 14.17 -8.24 12.78
C THR A 213 12.85 -7.84 12.13
N THR A 214 12.74 -6.59 11.68
CA THR A 214 11.56 -6.07 10.97
C THR A 214 11.40 -6.73 9.61
N CYS A 215 12.49 -6.89 8.85
CA CYS A 215 12.48 -7.60 7.57
C CYS A 215 11.88 -9.02 7.70
N ILE A 216 12.42 -9.84 8.61
CA ILE A 216 11.90 -11.20 8.85
C ILE A 216 10.43 -11.16 9.23
N SER A 217 10.05 -10.24 10.12
CA SER A 217 8.68 -10.12 10.60
C SER A 217 7.71 -9.71 9.50
N SER A 218 8.15 -8.90 8.54
CA SER A 218 7.35 -8.42 7.42
C SER A 218 7.21 -9.43 6.29
N MET A 219 8.24 -10.27 6.05
CA MET A 219 8.22 -11.30 5.00
C MET A 219 7.06 -12.30 5.14
N GLN A 220 6.53 -12.52 6.35
CA GLN A 220 5.31 -13.33 6.56
C GLN A 220 4.11 -12.86 5.72
N GLY A 221 4.12 -11.61 5.25
CA GLY A 221 3.05 -11.06 4.43
C GLY A 221 2.93 -11.75 3.08
N TYR A 222 3.97 -12.47 2.65
CA TYR A 222 4.00 -13.20 1.39
C TYR A 222 3.31 -14.56 1.53
N VAL A 223 2.29 -14.79 0.70
CA VAL A 223 1.66 -16.09 0.48
C VAL A 223 2.25 -16.68 -0.79
N ALA A 224 3.08 -17.71 -0.62
CA ALA A 224 3.84 -18.36 -1.68
C ALA A 224 3.01 -19.31 -2.52
N PHE A 225 3.47 -19.57 -3.73
CA PHE A 225 2.91 -20.62 -4.59
C PHE A 225 3.19 -22.01 -4.00
N ASP A 226 4.39 -22.22 -3.47
CA ASP A 226 4.77 -23.37 -2.64
C ASP A 226 4.33 -23.14 -1.18
N PRO A 227 3.35 -23.91 -0.66
CA PRO A 227 2.91 -23.78 0.72
C PRO A 227 4.02 -23.99 1.76
N GLY A 228 5.07 -24.76 1.40
CA GLY A 228 6.24 -24.97 2.24
C GLY A 228 6.96 -23.66 2.55
N LEU A 229 7.14 -22.79 1.55
CA LEU A 229 7.76 -21.48 1.75
C LEU A 229 6.93 -20.59 2.68
N THR A 230 5.61 -20.54 2.50
CA THR A 230 4.71 -19.79 3.41
C THR A 230 4.90 -20.22 4.86
N SER A 231 5.00 -21.53 5.12
CA SER A 231 5.22 -22.05 6.47
C SER A 231 6.56 -21.62 7.09
N ILE A 232 7.62 -21.55 6.28
CA ILE A 232 8.96 -21.08 6.70
C ILE A 232 8.90 -19.61 7.10
N LEU A 233 8.22 -18.78 6.30
CA LEU A 233 8.07 -17.34 6.55
C LEU A 233 7.35 -17.06 7.87
N VAL A 234 6.26 -17.78 8.14
CA VAL A 234 5.52 -17.67 9.40
C VAL A 234 6.40 -18.09 10.59
N ARG A 235 7.08 -19.23 10.49
CA ARG A 235 7.97 -19.72 11.56
C ARG A 235 9.13 -18.78 11.84
N ASN A 236 9.73 -18.19 10.81
CA ASN A 236 10.84 -17.24 10.97
C ASN A 236 10.40 -15.99 11.76
N ARG A 237 9.19 -15.48 11.51
CA ARG A 237 8.61 -14.41 12.34
C ARG A 237 8.44 -14.87 13.78
N GLU A 238 7.83 -16.03 14.02
CA GLU A 238 7.58 -16.51 15.38
C GLU A 238 8.88 -16.60 16.18
N ALA A 239 9.96 -17.08 15.55
CA ALA A 239 11.29 -17.10 16.14
C ALA A 239 11.82 -15.67 16.42
N ALA A 240 11.67 -14.74 15.47
CA ALA A 240 12.11 -13.35 15.63
C ALA A 240 11.37 -12.62 16.77
N VAL A 241 10.06 -12.84 16.89
CA VAL A 241 9.20 -12.27 17.96
C VAL A 241 9.51 -12.90 19.31
N SER A 242 9.70 -14.22 19.37
CA SER A 242 10.04 -14.89 20.65
C SER A 242 11.36 -14.36 21.21
N ASN A 243 12.37 -14.19 20.34
CA ASN A 243 13.67 -13.62 20.72
C ASN A 243 13.58 -12.15 21.17
N SER A 244 12.61 -11.36 20.68
CA SER A 244 12.43 -9.96 21.11
C SER A 244 11.68 -9.88 22.44
N ILE A 245 10.72 -10.78 22.69
CA ILE A 245 10.01 -10.90 23.98
C ILE A 245 10.99 -11.34 25.08
N GLU A 246 11.82 -12.36 24.83
CA GLU A 246 12.84 -12.81 25.78
C GLU A 246 13.76 -11.66 26.20
N ARG A 247 14.15 -10.78 25.26
CA ARG A 247 14.95 -9.57 25.56
C ARG A 247 14.23 -8.60 26.48
N SER A 248 12.93 -8.38 26.26
CA SER A 248 12.12 -7.51 27.12
C SER A 248 11.98 -8.10 28.54
N SER A 249 11.96 -9.42 28.67
CA SER A 249 11.92 -10.11 29.96
C SER A 249 13.30 -10.25 30.64
N SER A 250 14.40 -10.29 29.89
CA SER A 250 15.77 -10.31 30.44
C SER A 250 16.29 -8.92 30.82
N GLY A 251 15.52 -7.86 30.52
CA GLY A 251 15.82 -6.47 30.86
C GLY A 251 15.37 -6.03 32.26
N SER A 252 14.67 -6.88 33.03
CA SER A 252 14.30 -6.57 34.42
C SER A 252 15.34 -7.09 35.41
N SER A 253 16.57 -6.61 35.31
CA SER A 253 17.35 -6.38 36.52
C SER A 253 17.18 -4.91 36.87
N SER A 254 16.67 -4.64 38.06
CA SER A 254 16.56 -3.32 38.67
C SER A 254 17.96 -2.74 38.92
N GLY A 255 18.66 -2.41 37.84
CA GLY A 255 19.92 -1.68 37.86
C GLY A 255 19.59 -0.20 37.94
N MET A 256 19.63 0.34 39.15
CA MET A 256 19.47 1.76 39.45
C MET A 256 20.34 2.58 38.47
N SER A 257 19.70 3.39 37.61
CA SER A 257 20.41 4.11 36.54
C SER A 257 21.58 4.91 37.11
N GLY A 258 22.72 4.97 36.42
CA GLY A 258 23.90 5.74 36.87
C GLY A 258 23.59 7.21 37.15
N LYS A 259 22.51 7.75 36.56
CA LYS A 259 21.98 9.09 36.87
C LYS A 259 21.38 9.15 38.28
N SER A 260 20.65 8.13 38.72
CA SER A 260 20.13 8.02 40.09
C SER A 260 21.24 7.87 41.14
N ILE A 261 22.31 7.11 40.83
CA ILE A 261 23.50 7.01 41.70
C ILE A 261 24.18 8.38 41.85
N PHE A 262 24.33 9.13 40.75
CA PHE A 262 24.91 10.47 40.77
C PHE A 262 24.09 11.46 41.63
N PHE A 263 22.76 11.41 41.55
CA PHE A 263 21.88 12.24 42.39
C PHE A 263 21.95 11.87 43.87
N ILE A 264 22.08 10.58 44.19
CA ILE A 264 22.25 10.12 45.58
C ILE A 264 23.58 10.61 46.16
N VAL A 265 24.68 10.52 45.40
CA VAL A 265 26.00 11.02 45.84
C VAL A 265 25.97 12.53 46.09
N ILE A 266 25.33 13.31 45.23
CA ILE A 266 25.17 14.76 45.43
C ILE A 266 24.32 15.06 46.67
N ALA A 267 23.25 14.30 46.91
CA ALA A 267 22.40 14.50 48.08
C ALA A 267 23.16 14.21 49.38
N VAL A 268 23.95 13.13 49.43
CA VAL A 268 24.79 12.79 50.60
C VAL A 268 25.85 13.86 50.84
N LEU A 269 26.52 14.36 49.79
CA LEU A 269 27.48 15.45 49.91
C LEU A 269 26.83 16.75 50.43
N LYS A 270 25.63 17.10 49.97
CA LYS A 270 24.90 18.27 50.48
C LYS A 270 24.50 18.13 51.95
N VAL A 271 24.10 16.94 52.38
CA VAL A 271 23.76 16.67 53.78
C VAL A 271 25.00 16.74 54.67
N LEU A 272 26.12 16.15 54.25
CA LEU A 272 27.39 16.25 54.99
C LEU A 272 27.89 17.70 55.08
N PHE A 273 27.72 18.49 54.01
CA PHE A 273 28.08 19.91 54.03
C PHE A 273 27.16 20.74 54.96
N LEU A 274 25.87 20.40 55.04
CA LEU A 274 24.94 21.00 55.99
C LEU A 274 25.30 20.67 57.45
N PHE A 275 25.68 19.41 57.74
CA PHE A 275 26.14 19.02 59.08
C PHE A 275 27.46 19.71 59.47
N ALA A 276 28.40 19.86 58.53
CA ALA A 276 29.63 20.59 58.78
C ALA A 276 29.39 22.08 59.09
N LYS A 277 28.36 22.69 58.47
CA LYS A 277 27.99 24.10 58.71
C LYS A 277 27.19 24.32 60.00
N CYS A 278 26.48 23.30 60.49
CA CYS A 278 25.80 23.34 61.79
C CYS A 278 26.70 22.97 62.97
N SER A 279 27.89 22.41 62.71
CA SER A 279 28.90 22.10 63.74
C SER A 279 29.85 23.27 64.04
N SER A 280 29.78 24.39 63.29
CA SER A 280 30.68 25.53 63.44
C SER A 280 30.02 26.77 64.06
N HIS A 281 29.00 26.59 64.90
CA HIS A 281 28.34 27.67 65.64
C HIS A 281 28.14 27.31 67.11
#